data_AF-A0A7C6JJM2-F1
#
_entry.id   AF-A0A7C6JJM2-F1
#
_cell.length_a   1.000
_cell.length_b   1.000
_cell.length_c   1.000
_cell.angle_alpha   90.00
_cell.angle_beta   90.00
_cell.angle_gamma   90.00
#
_symmetry.space_group_name_H-M   'P 1'
#
loop_
_entity.id
_entity.type
_entity.pdbx_description
1 polymer ?
#
loop_
_entity_poly.entity_id
_entity_poly.type
_entity_poly.pdbx_seq_one_letter_code
_entity_poly.pdbx_strand_id
1 'polypeptide(L)'
;MLKIDISILKTLPSLDKTVIMQIEPLAPLSMVCELPGSYYKTVKTPTKKMLCGLIENLIGWHIDLSDRKNIVKDIVQFRKKQAKETSQLEFIDYSKGSSYLPLLMDYFEIIDIVPIFTKAEFYDDLWSKAYRRADAIVHPKGTFNISYDIIRDKWSLGRNKKDTKQVDDKELERFFKENLSKFPLYYSTPTKREYISMNGFYKAKILLDGDLYELLLEAIQTNNIAYLGNSEGWINITINDDV
;
A
#
# COMPACT_ATOMS: atom_id res chain seq x y z
N MET A 1 -13.49 18.94 -6.42
CA MET A 1 -13.42 17.51 -6.02
C MET A 1 -13.14 16.73 -7.29
N LEU A 2 -11.96 16.11 -7.42
CA LEU A 2 -11.66 15.28 -8.59
C LEU A 2 -12.62 14.09 -8.57
N LYS A 3 -13.31 13.86 -9.68
CA LYS A 3 -14.21 12.72 -9.85
C LYS A 3 -13.36 11.55 -10.33
N ILE A 4 -13.20 10.52 -9.49
CA ILE A 4 -12.50 9.30 -9.89
C ILE A 4 -13.38 8.58 -10.91
N ASP A 5 -12.86 8.35 -12.11
CA ASP A 5 -13.53 7.51 -13.10
C ASP A 5 -13.19 6.03 -12.84
N ILE A 6 -14.23 5.22 -12.70
CA ILE A 6 -14.17 3.76 -12.50
C ILE A 6 -14.93 3.03 -13.63
N SER A 7 -15.23 3.72 -14.73
CA SER A 7 -15.96 3.22 -15.89
C SER A 7 -15.38 1.92 -16.45
N ILE A 8 -14.04 1.80 -16.47
CA ILE A 8 -13.31 0.61 -16.89
C ILE A 8 -13.80 -0.66 -16.18
N LEU A 9 -14.21 -0.58 -14.90
CA LEU A 9 -14.68 -1.74 -14.13
C LEU A 9 -16.01 -2.32 -14.64
N LYS A 10 -16.71 -1.61 -15.55
CA LYS A 10 -17.95 -2.04 -16.19
C LYS A 10 -17.71 -2.74 -17.53
N THR A 11 -16.50 -2.72 -18.06
CA THR A 11 -16.14 -3.47 -19.29
C THR A 11 -15.56 -4.84 -18.91
N LEU A 12 -15.58 -5.77 -19.85
CA LEU A 12 -14.84 -7.03 -19.71
C LEU A 12 -13.37 -6.76 -20.02
N PRO A 13 -12.42 -7.19 -19.17
CA PRO A 13 -11.01 -6.99 -19.44
C PRO A 13 -10.61 -7.73 -20.72
N SER A 14 -9.85 -7.05 -21.58
CA SER A 14 -9.32 -7.61 -22.81
C SER A 14 -7.82 -7.37 -22.85
N LEU A 15 -7.04 -8.39 -22.49
CA LEU A 15 -5.59 -8.29 -22.40
C LEU A 15 -4.93 -8.35 -23.78
N ASP A 16 -4.80 -7.19 -24.44
CA ASP A 16 -4.39 -7.06 -25.84
C ASP A 16 -3.09 -6.26 -26.06
N LYS A 17 -2.57 -5.60 -25.02
CA LYS A 17 -1.34 -4.79 -25.08
C LYS A 17 -0.22 -5.40 -24.28
N THR A 18 0.94 -5.61 -24.89
CA THR A 18 2.16 -6.02 -24.16
C THR A 18 3.06 -4.81 -23.96
N VAL A 19 3.45 -4.57 -22.71
CA VAL A 19 4.28 -3.41 -22.34
C VAL A 19 5.42 -3.82 -21.42
N ILE A 20 6.44 -2.96 -21.37
CA ILE A 20 7.53 -3.02 -20.40
C ILE A 20 7.32 -1.90 -19.39
N MET A 21 7.02 -2.26 -18.15
CA MET A 21 6.99 -1.36 -17.00
C MET A 21 8.33 -1.43 -16.26
N GLN A 22 9.04 -0.30 -16.22
CA GLN A 22 10.22 -0.13 -15.37
C GLN A 22 9.82 0.50 -14.05
N ILE A 23 10.24 -0.12 -12.95
CA ILE A 23 9.95 0.31 -11.58
C ILE A 23 11.28 0.59 -10.90
N GLU A 24 11.62 1.85 -10.74
CA GLU A 24 12.87 2.32 -10.13
C GLU A 24 12.62 2.70 -8.66
N PRO A 25 13.23 2.01 -7.69
CA PRO A 25 13.14 2.39 -6.28
C PRO A 25 13.85 3.71 -6.01
N LEU A 26 13.10 4.67 -5.46
CA LEU A 26 13.64 5.94 -4.94
C LEU A 26 13.88 5.89 -3.42
N ALA A 27 13.31 4.89 -2.77
CA ALA A 27 13.48 4.58 -1.36
C ALA A 27 13.59 3.07 -1.15
N PRO A 28 14.14 2.61 -0.01
CA PRO A 28 14.11 1.20 0.36
C PRO A 28 12.69 0.64 0.37
N LEU A 29 12.50 -0.53 -0.23
CA LEU A 29 11.19 -1.13 -0.39
C LEU A 29 10.94 -2.21 0.67
N SER A 30 9.71 -2.28 1.16
CA SER A 30 9.26 -3.42 1.95
C SER A 30 8.04 -4.06 1.32
N MET A 31 8.30 -5.10 0.54
CA MET A 31 7.31 -5.83 -0.25
C MET A 31 6.89 -7.09 0.50
N VAL A 32 5.93 -6.96 1.41
CA VAL A 32 5.48 -8.07 2.25
C VAL A 32 4.20 -8.69 1.67
N CYS A 33 4.18 -10.00 1.41
CA CYS A 33 3.03 -10.67 0.78
C CYS A 33 1.85 -10.93 1.73
N GLU A 34 2.13 -11.28 2.98
CA GLU A 34 1.14 -11.58 4.01
C GLU A 34 1.48 -10.84 5.29
N LEU A 35 0.61 -10.84 6.29
CA LEU A 35 0.90 -10.27 7.60
C LEU A 35 1.43 -11.37 8.54
N PRO A 36 2.75 -11.65 8.58
CA PRO A 36 3.35 -12.54 9.58
C PRO A 36 3.19 -11.94 10.98
N GLY A 37 3.03 -12.82 11.97
CA GLY A 37 2.75 -12.42 13.35
C GLY A 37 3.91 -11.71 14.08
N SER A 38 5.15 -11.88 13.63
CA SER A 38 6.34 -11.39 14.38
C SER A 38 7.43 -10.71 13.54
N TYR A 39 7.51 -10.94 12.23
CA TYR A 39 8.56 -10.40 11.36
C TYR A 39 8.10 -10.24 9.92
N TYR A 40 8.15 -9.03 9.38
CA TYR A 40 7.75 -8.74 8.00
C TYR A 40 8.92 -8.92 7.04
N LYS A 41 9.02 -10.08 6.38
CA LYS A 41 10.05 -10.37 5.38
C LYS A 41 9.68 -9.76 4.02
N THR A 42 10.64 -9.12 3.34
CA THR A 42 10.40 -8.59 1.99
C THR A 42 10.64 -9.66 0.95
N VAL A 43 9.78 -9.73 -0.07
CA VAL A 43 10.07 -10.52 -1.27
C VAL A 43 11.05 -9.79 -2.17
N LYS A 44 11.76 -10.55 -3.01
CA LYS A 44 12.76 -10.01 -3.93
C LYS A 44 12.15 -9.30 -5.13
N THR A 45 10.98 -9.76 -5.57
CA THR A 45 10.25 -9.23 -6.72
C THR A 45 8.80 -8.92 -6.31
N PRO A 46 8.20 -7.84 -6.84
CA PRO A 46 6.82 -7.48 -6.51
C PRO A 46 5.83 -8.52 -7.02
N THR A 47 4.79 -8.77 -6.22
CA THR A 47 3.69 -9.68 -6.61
C THR A 47 2.65 -8.97 -7.48
N LYS A 48 1.80 -9.73 -8.18
CA LYS A 48 0.65 -9.19 -8.93
C LYS A 48 -0.22 -8.25 -8.09
N LYS A 49 -0.52 -8.64 -6.85
CA LYS A 49 -1.32 -7.80 -5.94
C LYS A 49 -0.64 -6.47 -5.59
N MET A 50 0.70 -6.46 -5.46
CA MET A 50 1.47 -5.23 -5.24
C MET A 50 1.49 -4.35 -6.48
N LEU A 51 1.68 -4.93 -7.67
CA LEU A 51 1.60 -4.18 -8.93
C LEU A 51 0.19 -3.62 -9.16
N CYS A 52 -0.85 -4.33 -8.77
CA CYS A 52 -2.22 -3.80 -8.84
C CYS A 52 -2.38 -2.57 -7.95
N GLY A 53 -1.88 -2.61 -6.71
CA GLY A 53 -1.88 -1.45 -5.82
C GLY A 53 -1.07 -0.27 -6.35
N LEU A 54 0.06 -0.55 -7.01
CA LEU A 54 0.89 0.45 -7.69
C LEU A 54 0.14 1.10 -8.87
N ILE A 55 -0.47 0.30 -9.73
CA ILE A 55 -1.27 0.76 -10.88
C ILE A 55 -2.41 1.65 -10.40
N GLU A 56 -3.17 1.20 -9.40
CA GLU A 56 -4.26 2.00 -8.79
C GLU A 56 -3.74 3.29 -8.16
N ASN A 57 -2.57 3.26 -7.52
CA ASN A 57 -1.94 4.44 -6.96
C ASN A 57 -1.55 5.45 -8.05
N LEU A 58 -1.00 4.97 -9.18
CA LEU A 58 -0.57 5.79 -10.30
C LEU A 58 -1.73 6.54 -10.96
N ILE A 59 -2.86 5.86 -11.18
CA ILE A 59 -4.09 6.47 -11.74
C ILE A 59 -4.91 7.26 -10.70
N GLY A 60 -4.39 7.44 -9.48
CA GLY A 60 -5.01 8.26 -8.43
C GLY A 60 -6.20 7.62 -7.72
N TRP A 61 -6.36 6.30 -7.75
CA TRP A 61 -7.46 5.57 -7.10
C TRP A 61 -7.24 5.40 -5.59
N HIS A 62 -7.26 6.51 -4.86
CA HIS A 62 -7.25 6.54 -3.39
C HIS A 62 -8.66 6.44 -2.80
N ILE A 63 -9.32 5.31 -3.07
CA ILE A 63 -10.71 5.07 -2.66
C ILE A 63 -10.75 4.51 -1.23
N ASP A 64 -11.65 5.04 -0.39
CA ASP A 64 -11.87 4.55 0.98
C ASP A 64 -12.31 3.08 0.99
N LEU A 65 -12.03 2.37 2.09
CA LEU A 65 -12.35 0.96 2.24
C LEU A 65 -13.86 0.69 2.16
N SER A 66 -14.70 1.60 2.65
CA SER A 66 -16.16 1.45 2.60
C SER A 66 -16.68 1.50 1.16
N ASP A 67 -16.21 2.49 0.38
CA ASP A 67 -16.54 2.63 -1.03
C ASP A 67 -15.97 1.48 -1.87
N ARG A 68 -14.72 1.05 -1.62
CA ARG A 68 -14.12 -0.13 -2.26
C ARG A 68 -14.97 -1.38 -2.07
N LYS A 69 -15.51 -1.61 -0.86
CA LYS A 69 -16.41 -2.75 -0.60
C LYS A 69 -17.69 -2.68 -1.40
N ASN A 70 -18.24 -1.49 -1.60
CA ASN A 70 -19.44 -1.29 -2.41
C ASN A 70 -19.14 -1.57 -3.89
N ILE A 71 -18.05 -0.99 -4.42
CA ILE A 71 -17.59 -1.22 -5.79
C ILE A 71 -17.36 -2.71 -6.06
N VAL A 72 -16.67 -3.43 -5.16
CA VAL A 72 -16.44 -4.87 -5.32
C VAL A 72 -17.77 -5.65 -5.36
N LYS A 73 -18.75 -5.31 -4.51
CA LYS A 73 -20.08 -5.96 -4.57
C LYS A 73 -20.75 -5.75 -5.92
N ASP A 74 -20.68 -4.55 -6.46
CA ASP A 74 -21.27 -4.20 -7.75
C ASP A 74 -20.57 -4.94 -8.90
N ILE A 75 -19.23 -5.00 -8.88
CA ILE A 75 -18.43 -5.77 -9.85
C ILE A 75 -18.79 -7.26 -9.78
N VAL A 76 -18.85 -7.84 -8.58
CA VAL A 76 -19.23 -9.25 -8.40
C VAL A 76 -20.61 -9.54 -8.99
N GLN A 77 -21.59 -8.66 -8.74
CA GLN A 77 -22.93 -8.82 -9.31
C GLN A 77 -22.92 -8.68 -10.84
N PHE A 78 -22.17 -7.73 -11.36
CA PHE A 78 -22.04 -7.50 -12.80
C PHE A 78 -21.38 -8.69 -13.50
N ARG A 79 -20.24 -9.17 -12.99
CA ARG A 79 -19.53 -10.36 -13.50
C ARG A 79 -20.39 -11.61 -13.43
N LYS A 80 -21.17 -11.80 -12.37
CA LYS A 80 -22.14 -12.92 -12.27
C LYS A 80 -23.23 -12.86 -13.32
N LYS A 81 -23.68 -11.68 -13.73
CA LYS A 81 -24.65 -11.54 -14.84
C LYS A 81 -24.00 -11.90 -16.17
N GLN A 82 -22.81 -11.38 -16.45
CA GLN A 82 -22.05 -11.69 -17.66
C GLN A 82 -21.68 -13.18 -17.76
N ALA A 83 -21.29 -13.80 -16.65
CA ALA A 83 -20.95 -15.23 -16.62
C ALA A 83 -22.12 -16.14 -17.02
N LYS A 84 -23.37 -15.73 -16.75
CA LYS A 84 -24.57 -16.46 -17.21
C LYS A 84 -24.78 -16.37 -18.72
N GLU A 85 -24.28 -15.31 -19.34
CA GLU A 85 -24.46 -15.04 -20.78
C GLU A 85 -23.30 -15.60 -21.61
N THR A 86 -22.07 -15.62 -21.06
CA THR A 86 -20.85 -15.93 -21.81
C THR A 86 -20.14 -17.22 -21.34
N SER A 87 -20.63 -17.89 -20.28
CA SER A 87 -20.13 -19.19 -19.75
C SER A 87 -18.63 -19.27 -19.41
N GLN A 88 -17.88 -18.16 -19.36
CA GLN A 88 -16.41 -18.19 -19.31
C GLN A 88 -15.72 -17.44 -18.16
N LEU A 89 -16.44 -16.88 -17.17
CA LEU A 89 -15.77 -16.10 -16.12
C LEU A 89 -16.28 -16.45 -14.71
N GLU A 90 -15.48 -17.22 -13.98
CA GLU A 90 -15.59 -17.30 -12.52
C GLU A 90 -14.96 -16.05 -11.90
N PHE A 91 -15.69 -15.35 -11.04
CA PHE A 91 -15.12 -14.24 -10.27
C PHE A 91 -14.13 -14.80 -9.25
N ILE A 92 -12.88 -14.35 -9.30
CA ILE A 92 -11.83 -14.72 -8.36
C ILE A 92 -11.74 -13.65 -7.28
N ASP A 93 -11.90 -14.06 -6.02
CA ASP A 93 -11.70 -13.17 -4.87
C ASP A 93 -10.21 -13.05 -4.53
N TYR A 94 -9.61 -11.92 -4.90
CA TYR A 94 -8.22 -11.58 -4.61
C TYR A 94 -8.01 -10.89 -3.24
N SER A 95 -9.04 -10.79 -2.39
CA SER A 95 -8.91 -10.12 -1.09
C SER A 95 -8.15 -10.94 -0.04
N LYS A 96 -7.92 -12.24 -0.26
CA LYS A 96 -7.26 -13.10 0.73
C LYS A 96 -5.87 -12.57 1.12
N GLY A 97 -5.50 -12.76 2.40
CA GLY A 97 -4.18 -12.43 2.94
C GLY A 97 -3.89 -10.95 3.24
N SER A 98 -4.81 -10.02 2.92
CA SER A 98 -4.61 -8.58 3.18
C SER A 98 -5.95 -7.85 3.35
N SER A 99 -5.93 -6.69 4.00
CA SER A 99 -7.10 -5.79 4.06
C SER A 99 -7.33 -5.01 2.76
N TYR A 100 -6.37 -5.07 1.82
CA TYR A 100 -6.46 -4.43 0.52
C TYR A 100 -7.37 -5.21 -0.43
N LEU A 101 -8.34 -4.49 -1.03
CA LEU A 101 -9.28 -4.96 -2.04
C LEU A 101 -8.86 -4.43 -3.42
N PRO A 102 -8.15 -5.23 -4.22
CA PRO A 102 -7.71 -4.80 -5.53
C PRO A 102 -8.87 -4.85 -6.54
N LEU A 103 -8.96 -3.81 -7.39
CA LEU A 103 -10.03 -3.62 -8.36
C LEU A 103 -9.59 -3.98 -9.79
N LEU A 104 -8.28 -3.86 -10.09
CA LEU A 104 -7.73 -4.03 -11.43
C LEU A 104 -7.01 -5.37 -11.68
N MET A 105 -7.18 -6.37 -10.80
CA MET A 105 -6.45 -7.66 -10.91
C MET A 105 -6.68 -8.41 -12.24
N ASP A 106 -7.86 -8.25 -12.84
CA ASP A 106 -8.24 -8.94 -14.07
C ASP A 106 -7.81 -8.16 -15.34
N TYR A 107 -7.37 -6.91 -15.18
CA TYR A 107 -7.02 -5.99 -16.29
C TYR A 107 -5.55 -6.05 -16.68
N PHE A 108 -4.78 -6.93 -16.05
CA PHE A 108 -3.40 -7.19 -16.45
C PHE A 108 -2.95 -8.58 -16.04
N GLU A 109 -1.92 -9.09 -16.72
CA GLU A 109 -1.22 -10.31 -16.36
C GLU A 109 0.29 -10.09 -16.41
N ILE A 110 1.01 -10.68 -15.45
CA ILE A 110 2.46 -10.57 -15.41
C ILE A 110 3.04 -11.69 -16.26
N ILE A 111 3.77 -11.33 -17.32
CA ILE A 111 4.51 -12.30 -18.12
C ILE A 111 5.83 -12.63 -17.41
N ASP A 112 6.58 -11.60 -17.01
CA ASP A 112 7.86 -11.76 -16.33
C ASP A 112 8.24 -10.51 -15.52
N ILE A 113 9.01 -10.68 -14.46
CA ILE A 113 9.59 -9.59 -13.66
C ILE A 113 11.04 -9.92 -13.31
N VAL A 114 11.95 -9.14 -13.87
CA VAL A 114 13.38 -9.30 -13.64
C VAL A 114 13.93 -8.08 -12.90
N PRO A 115 14.56 -8.26 -11.73
CA PRO A 115 15.30 -7.20 -11.07
C PRO A 115 16.65 -6.98 -11.77
N ILE A 116 16.95 -5.74 -12.16
CA ILE A 116 18.21 -5.33 -12.79
C ILE A 116 18.90 -4.35 -11.84
N PHE A 117 19.96 -4.78 -11.18
CA PHE A 117 20.66 -3.97 -10.18
C PHE A 117 22.15 -4.28 -10.16
N THR A 118 22.94 -3.29 -9.74
CA THR A 118 24.38 -3.46 -9.49
C THR A 118 24.65 -3.85 -8.04
N LYS A 119 23.81 -3.36 -7.11
CA LYS A 119 23.91 -3.62 -5.68
C LYS A 119 22.51 -3.72 -5.08
N ALA A 120 22.33 -4.70 -4.19
CA ALA A 120 21.14 -4.83 -3.35
C ALA A 120 21.56 -5.17 -1.91
N GLU A 121 20.98 -4.48 -0.94
CA GLU A 121 21.21 -4.67 0.49
C GLU A 121 19.87 -4.91 1.19
N PHE A 122 19.87 -5.85 2.13
CA PHE A 122 18.72 -6.18 2.96
C PHE A 122 19.02 -5.75 4.38
N TYR A 123 18.07 -5.07 5.03
CA TYR A 123 18.23 -4.66 6.42
C TYR A 123 16.88 -4.61 7.14
N ASP A 124 16.93 -4.74 8.46
CA ASP A 124 15.76 -4.63 9.32
C ASP A 124 15.61 -3.21 9.85
N ASP A 125 14.39 -2.70 9.83
CA ASP A 125 14.04 -1.45 10.51
C ASP A 125 12.64 -1.54 11.16
N LEU A 126 12.33 -0.55 12.00
CA LEU A 126 11.01 -0.37 12.58
C LEU A 126 10.06 0.23 11.53
N TRP A 127 8.84 -0.26 11.51
CA TRP A 127 7.83 0.28 10.61
C TRP A 127 7.16 1.52 11.21
N SER A 128 7.19 2.63 10.47
CA SER A 128 6.43 3.83 10.83
C SER A 128 4.97 3.69 10.37
N LYS A 129 4.05 3.97 11.27
CA LYS A 129 2.60 3.98 11.02
C LYS A 129 2.08 5.40 11.12
N ALA A 130 1.20 5.77 10.20
CA ALA A 130 0.40 6.98 10.35
C ALA A 130 -0.55 6.83 11.53
N TYR A 131 -0.78 7.93 12.26
CA TYR A 131 -1.74 8.01 13.34
C TYR A 131 -3.16 7.68 12.84
N ARG A 132 -3.84 6.74 13.50
CA ARG A 132 -5.28 6.56 13.37
C ARG A 132 -5.94 6.87 14.70
N ARG A 133 -7.18 7.39 14.67
CA ARG A 133 -7.92 7.71 15.90
C ARG A 133 -8.06 6.53 16.87
N ALA A 134 -8.16 5.32 16.33
CA ALA A 134 -8.20 4.08 17.09
C ALA A 134 -6.88 3.78 17.85
N ASP A 135 -5.77 4.37 17.41
CA ASP A 135 -4.43 4.16 17.98
C ASP A 135 -4.10 5.17 19.08
N ALA A 136 -5.06 5.93 19.61
CA ALA A 136 -4.81 6.99 20.60
C ALA A 136 -4.06 6.52 21.88
N ILE A 137 -4.10 5.22 22.20
CA ILE A 137 -3.34 4.62 23.30
C ILE A 137 -1.96 4.12 22.84
N VAL A 138 -1.87 3.57 21.63
CA VAL A 138 -0.65 2.93 21.10
C VAL A 138 0.32 3.98 20.53
N HIS A 139 -0.20 4.98 19.84
CA HIS A 139 0.53 6.07 19.22
C HIS A 139 1.48 6.79 20.20
N PRO A 140 1.03 7.31 21.36
CA PRO A 140 1.92 8.01 22.29
C PRO A 140 2.99 7.11 22.93
N LYS A 141 2.84 5.77 22.84
CA LYS A 141 3.86 4.80 23.28
C LYS A 141 4.94 4.57 22.22
N GLY A 142 4.58 4.60 20.94
CA GLY A 142 5.52 4.41 19.82
C GLY A 142 6.12 5.70 19.26
N THR A 143 5.77 6.85 19.86
CA THR A 143 6.24 8.16 19.39
C THR A 143 7.48 8.61 20.16
N PHE A 144 8.61 8.69 19.46
CA PHE A 144 9.89 9.13 20.01
C PHE A 144 10.13 10.65 19.82
N ASN A 145 9.49 11.28 18.83
CA ASN A 145 9.68 12.69 18.48
C ASN A 145 8.57 13.61 19.03
N ILE A 146 8.25 13.53 20.32
CA ILE A 146 7.28 14.45 20.93
C ILE A 146 7.89 15.83 21.18
N SER A 147 7.06 16.86 21.22
CA SER A 147 7.51 18.23 21.53
C SER A 147 8.16 18.30 22.92
N TYR A 148 9.26 19.02 23.04
CA TYR A 148 10.10 18.99 24.25
C TYR A 148 9.38 19.56 25.50
N ASP A 149 8.48 20.51 25.29
CA ASP A 149 7.71 21.19 26.34
C ASP A 149 6.78 20.23 27.10
N ILE A 150 6.29 19.19 26.44
CA ILE A 150 5.36 18.22 27.04
C ILE A 150 6.05 16.99 27.65
N ILE A 151 7.38 16.86 27.52
CA ILE A 151 8.12 15.68 28.01
C ILE A 151 7.99 15.54 29.53
N ARG A 152 8.19 16.64 30.26
CA ARG A 152 8.14 16.64 31.73
C ARG A 152 6.75 16.25 32.22
N ASP A 153 5.71 16.81 31.62
CA ASP A 153 4.33 16.55 31.98
C ASP A 153 3.96 15.09 31.70
N LYS A 154 4.37 14.56 30.54
CA LYS A 154 4.20 13.13 30.20
C LYS A 154 4.87 12.21 31.23
N TRP A 155 6.05 12.57 31.73
CA TRP A 155 6.75 11.78 32.75
C TRP A 155 6.13 11.86 34.14
N SER A 156 5.39 12.93 34.43
CA SER A 156 4.68 13.13 35.69
C SER A 156 3.36 12.37 35.79
N LEU A 157 2.87 11.81 34.67
CA LEU A 157 1.64 11.01 34.65
C LEU A 157 1.73 9.80 35.59
N GLY A 158 0.57 9.42 36.13
CA GLY A 158 0.39 8.29 37.01
C GLY A 158 0.80 6.98 36.34
N ARG A 159 1.34 6.08 37.16
CA ARG A 159 1.86 4.79 36.70
C ARG A 159 0.81 3.71 36.84
N ASN A 160 0.87 2.73 35.95
CA ASN A 160 0.00 1.57 36.00
C ASN A 160 0.26 0.78 37.29
N LYS A 161 -0.82 0.40 37.99
CA LYS A 161 -0.74 -0.36 39.26
C LYS A 161 -0.10 -1.74 39.09
N LYS A 162 -0.21 -2.35 37.89
CA LYS A 162 0.32 -3.69 37.58
C LYS A 162 1.75 -3.65 37.04
N ASP A 163 2.12 -2.60 36.32
CA ASP A 163 3.47 -2.37 35.81
C ASP A 163 3.86 -0.90 36.02
N THR A 164 4.58 -0.65 37.11
CA THR A 164 4.97 0.70 37.54
C THR A 164 5.93 1.40 36.57
N LYS A 165 6.53 0.65 35.62
CA LYS A 165 7.38 1.23 34.58
C LYS A 165 6.57 1.93 33.49
N GLN A 166 5.30 1.58 33.32
CA GLN A 166 4.42 2.13 32.30
C GLN A 166 3.50 3.21 32.87
N VAL A 167 3.24 4.24 32.06
CA VAL A 167 2.17 5.22 32.34
C VAL A 167 0.82 4.51 32.25
N ASP A 168 -0.15 4.90 33.06
CA ASP A 168 -1.52 4.41 32.95
C ASP A 168 -2.13 4.75 31.58
N ASP A 169 -2.78 3.76 30.95
CA ASP A 169 -3.28 3.92 29.58
C ASP A 169 -4.35 5.01 29.46
N LYS A 170 -5.22 5.18 30.46
CA LYS A 170 -6.28 6.20 30.41
C LYS A 170 -5.70 7.58 30.56
N GLU A 171 -4.72 7.76 31.44
CA GLU A 171 -4.04 9.03 31.61
C GLU A 171 -3.23 9.41 30.38
N LEU A 172 -2.52 8.43 29.78
CA LEU A 172 -1.74 8.64 28.56
C LEU A 172 -2.64 9.01 27.37
N GLU A 173 -3.78 8.33 27.21
CA GLU A 173 -4.73 8.61 26.14
C GLU A 173 -5.32 10.02 26.28
N ARG A 174 -5.72 10.42 27.50
CA ARG A 174 -6.24 11.76 27.77
C ARG A 174 -5.17 12.82 27.46
N PHE A 175 -3.97 12.63 28.00
CA PHE A 175 -2.84 13.54 27.77
C PHE A 175 -2.52 13.70 26.28
N PHE A 176 -2.51 12.60 25.53
CA PHE A 176 -2.30 12.61 24.08
C PHE A 176 -3.39 13.41 23.34
N LYS A 177 -4.67 13.20 23.68
CA LYS A 177 -5.79 13.90 23.05
C LYS A 177 -5.77 15.42 23.33
N GLU A 178 -5.39 15.81 24.55
CA GLU A 178 -5.27 17.22 24.94
C GLU A 178 -4.08 17.93 24.24
N ASN A 179 -3.06 17.17 23.86
CA ASN A 179 -1.82 17.71 23.29
C ASN A 179 -1.57 17.25 21.85
N LEU A 180 -2.61 16.96 21.05
CA LEU A 180 -2.46 16.31 19.75
C LEU A 180 -1.48 17.02 18.80
N SER A 181 -1.45 18.36 18.81
CA SER A 181 -0.54 19.18 17.99
C SER A 181 0.94 19.08 18.38
N LYS A 182 1.22 18.49 19.56
CA LYS A 182 2.57 18.31 20.13
C LYS A 182 3.11 16.90 19.88
N PHE A 183 2.32 16.04 19.23
CA PHE A 183 2.73 14.73 18.77
C PHE A 183 2.82 14.74 17.24
N PRO A 184 3.84 14.09 16.64
CA PRO A 184 3.83 13.80 15.22
C PRO A 184 2.62 12.91 14.87
N LEU A 185 2.14 13.04 13.64
CA LEU A 185 1.05 12.22 13.10
C LEU A 185 1.51 10.83 12.62
N TYR A 186 2.65 10.35 13.13
CA TYR A 186 3.18 9.01 12.89
C TYR A 186 3.89 8.46 14.14
N TYR A 187 4.02 7.14 14.24
CA TYR A 187 4.67 6.43 15.33
C TYR A 187 5.32 5.14 14.84
N SER A 188 6.33 4.63 15.53
CA SER A 188 6.96 3.35 15.17
C SER A 188 6.38 2.19 15.96
N THR A 189 6.21 1.05 15.31
CA THR A 189 5.84 -0.20 15.99
C THR A 189 7.06 -1.07 16.26
N PRO A 190 7.07 -1.85 17.36
CA PRO A 190 8.20 -2.72 17.70
C PRO A 190 8.36 -3.90 16.73
N THR A 191 7.40 -4.13 15.83
CA THR A 191 7.49 -5.19 14.83
C THR A 191 8.52 -4.83 13.77
N LYS A 192 9.59 -5.62 13.71
CA LYS A 192 10.64 -5.48 12.71
C LYS A 192 10.14 -5.80 11.31
N ARG A 193 10.67 -5.06 10.35
CA ARG A 193 10.36 -5.19 8.93
C ARG A 193 11.67 -5.17 8.14
N GLU A 194 11.78 -6.11 7.22
CA GLU A 194 12.88 -6.18 6.27
C GLU A 194 12.61 -5.21 5.12
N TYR A 195 13.66 -4.49 4.74
CA TYR A 195 13.69 -3.61 3.59
C TYR A 195 14.76 -4.08 2.62
N ILE A 196 14.51 -3.86 1.33
CA ILE A 196 15.50 -4.01 0.26
C ILE A 196 15.85 -2.62 -0.27
N SER A 197 17.11 -2.23 -0.15
CA SER A 197 17.68 -1.07 -0.84
C SER A 197 18.46 -1.55 -2.05
N MET A 198 18.20 -1.00 -3.22
CA MET A 198 18.92 -1.39 -4.44
C MET A 198 19.28 -0.18 -5.30
N ASN A 199 20.38 -0.31 -6.03
CA ASN A 199 20.73 0.58 -7.12
C ASN A 199 20.42 -0.12 -8.44
N GLY A 200 19.26 0.20 -9.02
CA GLY A 200 18.72 -0.50 -10.17
C GLY A 200 17.21 -0.30 -10.31
N PHE A 201 16.56 -1.16 -11.09
CA PHE A 201 15.12 -1.14 -11.32
C PHE A 201 14.58 -2.55 -11.54
N TYR A 202 13.27 -2.72 -11.37
CA TYR A 202 12.57 -3.90 -11.85
C TYR A 202 12.09 -3.67 -13.27
N LYS A 203 12.34 -4.64 -14.15
CA LYS A 203 11.76 -4.69 -15.49
C LYS A 203 10.61 -5.70 -15.48
N ALA A 204 9.38 -5.22 -15.52
CA ALA A 204 8.18 -6.05 -15.57
C ALA A 204 7.61 -6.05 -16.99
N LYS A 205 7.52 -7.22 -17.61
CA LYS A 205 6.79 -7.43 -18.86
C LYS A 205 5.35 -7.79 -18.51
N ILE A 206 4.40 -6.97 -18.94
CA ILE A 206 3.00 -7.04 -18.51
C ILE A 206 2.11 -7.06 -19.75
N LEU A 207 1.11 -7.94 -19.73
CA LEU A 207 0.00 -7.89 -20.66
C LEU A 207 -1.12 -7.06 -20.03
N LEU A 208 -1.57 -6.00 -20.68
CA LEU A 208 -2.53 -5.02 -20.20
C LEU A 208 -3.79 -5.01 -21.06
N ASP A 209 -4.88 -4.63 -20.41
CA ASP A 209 -6.07 -4.13 -21.07
C ASP A 209 -5.81 -2.77 -21.74
N GLY A 210 -6.26 -2.61 -22.99
CA GLY A 210 -6.07 -1.39 -23.76
C GLY A 210 -6.61 -0.13 -23.09
N ASP A 211 -7.79 -0.17 -22.46
CA ASP A 211 -8.34 0.99 -21.75
C ASP A 211 -7.48 1.31 -20.51
N LEU A 212 -6.98 0.29 -19.81
CA LEU A 212 -6.06 0.48 -18.70
C LEU A 212 -4.72 1.08 -19.16
N TYR A 213 -4.22 0.69 -20.32
CA TYR A 213 -2.98 1.22 -20.88
C TYR A 213 -3.09 2.74 -21.13
N GLU A 214 -4.18 3.20 -21.75
CA GLU A 214 -4.42 4.63 -21.99
C GLU A 214 -4.51 5.43 -20.68
N LEU A 215 -5.21 4.90 -19.67
CA LEU A 215 -5.27 5.51 -18.34
C LEU A 215 -3.89 5.66 -17.70
N LEU A 216 -3.01 4.67 -17.89
CA LEU A 216 -1.66 4.72 -17.35
C LEU A 216 -0.78 5.74 -18.09
N LEU A 217 -0.91 5.84 -19.41
CA LEU A 217 -0.19 6.85 -20.20
C LEU A 217 -0.60 8.27 -19.79
N GLU A 218 -1.90 8.53 -19.60
CA GLU A 218 -2.40 9.82 -19.12
C GLU A 218 -1.87 10.13 -17.71
N ALA A 219 -1.91 9.16 -16.81
CA ALA A 219 -1.44 9.33 -15.43
C ALA A 219 0.06 9.68 -15.36
N ILE A 220 0.90 8.95 -16.11
CA ILE A 220 2.36 9.14 -16.12
C ILE A 220 2.77 10.50 -16.66
N GLN A 221 2.02 11.08 -17.61
CA GLN A 221 2.29 12.44 -18.11
C GLN A 221 2.21 13.49 -17.01
N THR A 222 1.39 13.25 -15.97
CA THR A 222 1.20 14.19 -14.86
C THR A 222 2.08 13.83 -13.66
N ASN A 223 2.15 12.55 -13.30
CA ASN A 223 2.93 12.06 -12.17
C ASN A 223 3.36 10.60 -12.40
N ASN A 224 4.66 10.36 -12.34
CA ASN A 224 5.28 9.03 -12.44
C ASN A 224 5.77 8.49 -11.09
N ILE A 225 5.56 9.23 -10.00
CA ILE A 225 5.91 8.81 -8.65
C ILE A 225 4.75 8.04 -8.03
N ALA A 226 5.05 6.83 -7.55
CA ALA A 226 4.09 5.94 -6.91
C ALA A 226 4.68 5.27 -5.66
N TYR A 227 3.90 4.38 -5.04
CA TYR A 227 4.33 3.59 -3.89
C TYR A 227 4.29 2.08 -4.17
N LEU A 228 5.32 1.36 -3.70
CA LEU A 228 5.39 -0.09 -3.78
C LEU A 228 5.60 -0.71 -2.38
N GLY A 229 4.73 -1.65 -2.02
CA GLY A 229 4.75 -2.35 -0.74
C GLY A 229 4.08 -1.56 0.40
N ASN A 230 4.58 -0.37 0.71
CA ASN A 230 3.97 0.57 1.66
C ASN A 230 4.17 2.03 1.20
N SER A 231 3.63 3.00 1.94
CA SER A 231 3.75 4.43 1.63
C SER A 231 5.16 5.02 1.79
N GLU A 232 6.11 4.26 2.33
CA GLU A 232 7.52 4.65 2.48
C GLU A 232 8.34 4.19 1.25
N GLY A 233 7.89 3.16 0.54
CA GLY A 233 8.54 2.61 -0.65
C GLY A 233 8.26 3.43 -1.92
N TRP A 234 8.85 4.62 -2.01
CA TRP A 234 8.69 5.50 -3.16
C TRP A 234 9.41 4.95 -4.38
N ILE A 235 8.75 5.05 -5.53
CA ILE A 235 9.24 4.53 -6.81
C ILE A 235 8.97 5.52 -7.93
N ASN A 236 9.78 5.45 -8.97
CA ASN A 236 9.58 6.10 -10.25
C ASN A 236 9.16 5.05 -11.30
N ILE A 237 8.13 5.35 -12.09
CA ILE A 237 7.59 4.46 -13.12
C ILE A 237 7.89 4.97 -14.52
N THR A 238 8.25 4.06 -15.41
CA THR A 238 8.27 4.29 -16.85
C THR A 238 7.57 3.14 -17.56
N ILE A 239 6.75 3.44 -18.55
CA ILE A 239 6.08 2.44 -19.39
C ILE A 239 6.50 2.66 -20.83
N ASN A 240 6.95 1.59 -21.49
CA ASN A 240 7.30 1.57 -22.90
C ASN A 240 6.56 0.42 -23.59
N ASP A 241 6.22 0.60 -24.86
CA ASP A 241 5.74 -0.50 -25.70
C ASP A 241 6.81 -1.59 -25.82
N ASP A 242 6.39 -2.85 -25.80
CA ASP A 242 7.27 -3.99 -26.12
C ASP A 242 7.35 -4.11 -27.65
N VAL A 243 8.36 -3.46 -28.26
CA VAL A 243 8.62 -3.47 -29.72
C VAL A 243 9.15 -4.82 -30.18
#